data_AF-A0A2R6G3J9-F1
#
_entry.id   AF-A0A2R6G3J9-F1
#
_cell.length_a   1.000
_cell.length_b   1.000
_cell.length_c   1.000
_cell.angle_alpha   90.00
_cell.angle_beta   90.00
_cell.angle_gamma   90.00
#
_symmetry.space_group_name_H-M   'P 1'
#
loop_
_entity.id
_entity.type
_entity.pdbx_description
1 polymer ?
#
loop_
_entity_poly.entity_id
_entity_poly.type
_entity_poly.pdbx_seq_one_letter_code
_entity_poly.pdbx_strand_id
1 'polypeptide(L)'
;MALGLNVQEPETACDDENCPFHGELSVRGQTLDGTVASTDMDKSVVVEREYDVTVPKYDRLMKRRSRVPAHAPPCMDLEEGQQVT
;
A
#
# COMPACT_ATOMS: atom_id res chain seq x y z
N MET A 1 -7.76 0.15 18.23
CA MET A 1 -7.09 1.45 18.55
C MET A 1 -7.29 2.31 17.32
N ALA A 2 -7.92 3.49 17.39
CA ALA A 2 -8.39 4.15 16.16
C ALA A 2 -7.21 4.80 15.39
N LEU A 3 -6.88 4.25 14.22
CA LEU A 3 -5.84 4.72 13.28
C LEU A 3 -6.09 6.13 12.70
N GLY A 4 -7.18 6.79 13.08
CA GLY A 4 -7.58 8.08 12.52
C GLY A 4 -8.02 8.04 11.05
N LEU A 5 -8.07 6.84 10.46
CA LEU A 5 -8.53 6.57 9.09
C LEU A 5 -9.80 5.71 9.14
N ASN A 6 -10.73 5.93 8.20
CA ASN A 6 -11.94 5.13 8.05
C ASN A 6 -11.63 3.80 7.32
N VAL A 7 -10.87 2.92 7.97
CA VAL A 7 -10.45 1.62 7.43
C VAL A 7 -10.99 0.51 8.32
N GLN A 8 -11.38 -0.62 7.73
CA GLN A 8 -11.82 -1.80 8.48
C GLN A 8 -10.61 -2.48 9.14
N GLU A 9 -10.74 -2.78 10.42
CA GLU A 9 -9.73 -3.53 11.16
C GLU A 9 -9.67 -4.99 10.65
N PRO A 10 -8.47 -5.59 10.54
CA PRO A 10 -8.32 -6.97 10.12
C PRO A 10 -8.92 -7.92 11.16
N GLU A 11 -9.48 -9.05 10.70
CA GLU A 11 -10.06 -10.07 11.58
C GLU A 11 -8.98 -10.86 12.34
N THR A 12 -7.79 -10.99 11.75
CA THR A 12 -6.67 -11.76 12.31
C THR A 12 -5.78 -10.87 13.17
N ALA A 13 -5.46 -11.33 14.38
CA ALA A 13 -4.50 -10.66 15.27
C ALA A 13 -3.04 -10.98 14.88
N CYS A 14 -2.13 -10.02 15.06
CA CYS A 14 -0.69 -10.25 14.89
C CYS A 14 0.16 -9.64 16.00
N ASP A 15 1.34 -10.21 16.25
CA ASP A 15 2.32 -9.77 17.26
C ASP A 15 3.45 -8.90 16.69
N ASP A 16 3.26 -8.27 15.52
CA ASP A 16 4.28 -7.43 14.88
C ASP A 16 4.29 -6.01 15.46
N GLU A 17 5.44 -5.58 15.99
CA GLU A 17 5.66 -4.23 16.55
C GLU A 17 5.41 -3.13 15.50
N ASN A 18 5.70 -3.41 14.23
CA ASN A 18 5.53 -2.48 13.11
C ASN A 18 4.13 -2.56 12.49
N CYS A 19 3.20 -3.33 13.06
CA CYS A 19 1.83 -3.37 12.56
C CYS A 19 1.09 -2.07 12.95
N PRO A 20 0.42 -1.40 12.00
CA PRO A 20 -0.43 -0.24 12.31
C PRO A 20 -1.61 -0.54 13.25
N PHE A 21 -2.14 -1.76 13.21
CA PHE A 21 -3.35 -2.14 13.96
C PHE A 21 -3.04 -2.65 15.38
N HIS A 22 -2.06 -3.55 15.49
CA HIS A 22 -1.75 -4.27 16.72
C HIS A 22 -0.44 -3.82 17.38
N GLY A 23 0.42 -3.10 16.66
CA GLY A 23 1.70 -2.61 17.14
C GLY A 23 1.65 -1.17 17.65
N GLU A 24 2.81 -0.53 17.69
CA GLU A 24 2.98 0.84 18.18
C GLU A 24 3.12 1.87 17.03
N LEU A 25 3.12 1.38 15.78
CA LEU A 25 3.38 2.22 14.61
C LEU A 25 2.19 3.12 14.29
N SER A 26 2.40 4.44 14.35
CA SER A 26 1.40 5.43 13.97
C SER A 26 1.43 5.74 12.47
N VAL A 27 0.26 5.73 11.83
CA VAL A 27 0.08 6.10 10.42
C VAL A 27 -0.10 7.61 10.29
N ARG A 28 0.64 8.23 9.36
CA ARG A 28 0.62 9.68 9.11
C ARG A 28 1.03 10.01 7.68
N GLY A 29 0.58 11.16 7.18
CA GLY A 29 0.98 11.68 5.87
C GLY A 29 -0.05 11.40 4.78
N GLN A 30 0.42 11.13 3.57
CA GLN A 30 -0.42 10.89 2.40
C GLN A 30 -0.77 9.41 2.25
N THR A 31 -2.01 9.13 1.91
CA THR A 31 -2.51 7.80 1.52
C THR A 31 -2.33 7.59 0.01
N LEU A 32 -2.03 6.35 -0.40
CA LEU A 32 -1.76 6.00 -1.80
C LEU A 32 -2.54 4.75 -2.20
N ASP A 33 -3.39 4.89 -3.20
CA ASP A 33 -4.06 3.74 -3.82
C ASP A 33 -3.17 3.09 -4.89
N GLY A 34 -3.08 1.77 -4.89
CA GLY A 34 -2.30 1.01 -5.85
C GLY A 34 -2.66 -0.46 -5.92
N THR A 35 -1.88 -1.22 -6.68
CA THR A 35 -2.03 -2.66 -6.85
C THR A 35 -0.78 -3.38 -6.40
N VAL A 36 -0.93 -4.49 -5.69
CA VAL A 36 0.21 -5.32 -5.26
C VAL A 36 0.86 -5.95 -6.49
N ALA A 37 2.14 -5.65 -6.71
CA ALA A 37 2.92 -6.12 -7.86
C ALA A 37 3.83 -7.31 -7.53
N SER A 38 4.22 -7.48 -6.26
CA SER A 38 5.00 -8.62 -5.79
C SER A 38 4.87 -8.74 -4.26
N THR A 39 4.82 -9.98 -3.80
CA THR A 39 4.73 -10.40 -2.39
C THR A 39 5.92 -11.27 -1.97
N ASP A 40 7.00 -11.29 -2.77
CA ASP A 40 8.13 -12.22 -2.58
C ASP A 40 8.98 -11.94 -1.32
N MET A 41 8.85 -10.74 -0.73
CA MET A 41 9.65 -10.33 0.42
C MET A 41 8.97 -10.66 1.74
N ASP A 42 9.75 -11.10 2.73
CA ASP A 42 9.26 -11.28 4.10
C ASP A 42 8.74 -9.95 4.67
N LYS A 43 7.46 -9.93 5.06
CA LYS A 43 6.75 -8.80 5.68
C LYS A 43 6.79 -7.50 4.87
N SER A 44 6.97 -7.58 3.55
CA SER A 44 7.02 -6.40 2.68
C SER A 44 6.41 -6.72 1.33
N VAL A 45 5.70 -5.74 0.76
CA VAL A 45 5.08 -5.85 -0.56
C VAL A 45 5.47 -4.68 -1.44
N VAL A 46 5.48 -4.90 -2.75
CA VAL A 46 5.70 -3.84 -3.72
C VAL A 46 4.35 -3.38 -4.26
N VAL A 47 3.96 -2.15 -3.96
CA VAL A 47 2.73 -1.54 -4.48
C VAL A 47 3.07 -0.75 -5.74
N GLU A 48 2.39 -1.07 -6.85
CA GLU A 48 2.51 -0.37 -8.11
C GLU A 48 1.29 0.53 -8.34
N ARG A 49 1.55 1.77 -8.78
CA ARG A 49 0.52 2.70 -9.22
C ARG A 49 0.80 3.12 -10.66
N GLU A 50 -0.22 3.04 -11.50
CA GLU A 50 -0.23 3.60 -12.83
C GLU A 50 -0.93 4.97 -12.82
N TYR A 51 -0.33 5.97 -13.46
CA TYR A 51 -0.91 7.31 -13.59
C TYR A 51 -0.49 7.97 -14.90
N ASP A 52 -1.33 8.87 -15.40
CA ASP A 52 -1.06 9.60 -16.64
C ASP A 52 -0.27 10.88 -16.38
N VAL A 53 0.70 11.16 -17.26
CA VAL A 53 1.49 12.39 -17.25
C VAL A 53 1.32 13.11 -18.58
N THR A 54 0.92 14.36 -18.53
CA THR A 54 0.79 15.22 -19.72
C THR A 54 2.16 15.52 -20.32
N VAL A 55 2.28 15.37 -21.64
CA VAL A 55 3.47 15.73 -22.43
C VAL A 55 3.17 17.00 -23.22
N PRO A 56 3.56 18.20 -22.72
CA PRO A 56 3.07 19.48 -23.24
C PRO A 56 3.41 19.72 -24.71
N LYS A 57 4.59 19.24 -25.16
CA LYS A 57 5.03 19.39 -26.55
C LYS A 57 4.09 18.72 -27.55
N TYR A 58 3.45 17.61 -27.17
CA TYR A 58 2.65 16.79 -28.08
C TYR A 58 1.15 16.81 -27.76
N ASP A 59 0.74 17.53 -26.72
CA ASP A 59 -0.64 17.57 -26.21
C ASP A 59 -1.24 16.16 -26.03
N ARG A 60 -0.47 15.27 -25.39
CA ARG A 60 -0.81 13.85 -25.19
C ARG A 60 -0.51 13.41 -23.77
N LEU A 61 -1.17 12.34 -23.33
CA LEU A 61 -0.91 11.66 -22.07
C LEU A 61 0.07 10.50 -22.26
N MET A 62 0.97 10.32 -21.29
CA MET A 62 1.87 9.18 -21.18
C MET A 62 1.55 8.43 -19.88
N LYS A 63 1.25 7.13 -20.01
CA LYS A 63 1.15 6.24 -18.85
C LYS A 63 2.52 6.09 -18.19
N ARG A 64 2.59 6.35 -16.89
CA ARG A 64 3.76 6.09 -16.04
C ARG A 64 3.39 5.12 -14.93
N ARG A 65 4.40 4.39 -14.46
CA ARG A 65 4.29 3.47 -13.34
C ARG A 65 5.31 3.85 -12.27
N SER A 66 4.87 3.87 -11.03
CA SER A 66 5.72 4.05 -9.85
C SER A 66 5.54 2.87 -8.91
N ARG A 67 6.63 2.35 -8.38
CA ARG A 67 6.64 1.27 -7.39
C ARG A 67 7.08 1.81 -6.04
N VAL A 68 6.35 1.46 -4.99
CA VAL A 68 6.62 1.86 -3.62
C VAL A 68 6.66 0.59 -2.76
N PRO A 69 7.79 0.30 -2.08
CA PRO A 69 7.82 -0.78 -1.10
C PRO A 69 7.02 -0.37 0.14
N ALA A 70 6.14 -1.25 0.61
CA ALA A 70 5.29 -1.06 1.78
C ALA A 70 5.44 -2.23 2.77
N HIS A 71 5.27 -1.95 4.06
CA HIS A 71 5.26 -2.99 5.10
C HIS A 71 3.97 -3.80 5.01
N ALA A 72 4.09 -5.13 5.06
CA ALA A 72 2.96 -6.05 5.07
C ALA A 72 2.97 -6.83 6.39
N PRO A 73 2.16 -6.41 7.39
CA PRO A 73 2.03 -7.15 8.63
C PRO A 73 1.31 -8.48 8.38
N PRO A 74 1.60 -9.53 9.17
CA PRO A 74 1.05 -10.86 8.97
C PRO A 74 -0.45 -10.98 9.30
N CYS A 75 -1.07 -9.92 9.83
CA CYS A 75 -2.53 -9.83 9.98
C CYS A 75 -3.27 -9.53 8.67
N MET A 76 -2.56 -9.16 7.60
CA MET A 76 -3.14 -8.89 6.29
C MET A 76 -2.68 -9.95 5.29
N ASP A 77 -3.63 -10.76 4.82
CA ASP A 77 -3.40 -11.67 3.71
C ASP A 77 -3.43 -10.87 2.40
N LEU A 78 -2.25 -10.66 1.81
CA LEU A 78 -2.07 -9.91 0.57
C LEU A 78 -1.66 -10.84 -0.58
N GLU A 79 -2.34 -10.69 -1.71
CA GLU A 79 -2.05 -11.44 -2.94
C GLU A 79 -1.65 -10.51 -4.08
N GLU A 80 -0.89 -11.04 -5.04
CA GLU A 80 -0.51 -10.29 -6.25
C GLU A 80 -1.76 -9.89 -7.05
N GLY A 81 -1.83 -8.63 -7.49
CA GLY A 81 -2.96 -8.08 -8.22
C GLY A 81 -4.09 -7.50 -7.36
N GLN A 82 -3.99 -7.59 -6.02
CA GLN A 82 -4.96 -6.99 -5.12
C GLN A 82 -4.84 -5.45 -5.09
N GLN A 83 -5.98 -4.76 -5.06
CA GLN A 83 -6.04 -3.30 -4.85
C GLN A 83 -5.94 -2.98 -3.37
N VAL A 84 -5.02 -2.07 -3.03
CA VAL A 84 -4.68 -1.68 -1.66
C VAL A 84 -4.58 -0.16 -1.54
N THR A 85 -4.82 0.35 -0.33
CA THR A 85 -4.83 1.77 0.04
C THR A 85 -4.06 2.00 1.33
#